data_AF-A0A0U2R737-F1
#
_entry.id   AF-A0A0U2R737-F1
#
_cell.length_a   1.000
_cell.length_b   1.000
_cell.length_c   1.000
_cell.angle_alpha   90.00
_cell.angle_beta   90.00
_cell.angle_gamma   90.00
#
_symmetry.space_group_name_H-M   'P 1'
#
loop_
_entity.id
_entity.type
_entity.pdbx_description
1 polymer ?
#
loop_
_entity_poly.entity_id
_entity_poly.type
_entity_poly.pdbx_seq_one_letter_code
_entity_poly.pdbx_strand_id
1 'polypeptide(L)' 'PSAISLDISEGGIGALVQGNLSIGEAVQVDLPLAGAIIRIVAVVRYTSALRSGFEFLRLSDEDRKQITRAVGTA' A
#
# COMPACT_ATOMS: atom_id res chain seq x y z
N PRO A 1 -3.90 -6.53 -10.65
CA PRO A 1 -4.22 -7.73 -9.84
C PRO A 1 -5.01 -7.28 -8.60
N SER A 2 -6.07 -7.99 -8.20
CA SER A 2 -6.75 -7.69 -6.94
C SER A 2 -5.91 -8.23 -5.78
N ALA A 3 -5.72 -7.41 -4.75
CA ALA A 3 -4.87 -7.72 -3.60
C ALA A 3 -5.70 -7.72 -2.32
N ILE A 4 -5.31 -8.54 -1.35
CA ILE A 4 -5.86 -8.48 0.01
C ILE A 4 -4.78 -7.89 0.91
N SER A 5 -5.03 -6.71 1.49
CA SER A 5 -4.10 -6.11 2.45
C SER A 5 -3.99 -6.97 3.72
N LEU A 6 -2.76 -7.21 4.17
CA LEU A 6 -2.44 -7.90 5.42
C LEU A 6 -2.20 -6.90 6.55
N ASP A 7 -1.47 -5.84 6.25
CA ASP A 7 -1.07 -4.79 7.19
C ASP A 7 -0.87 -3.47 6.44
N ILE A 8 -1.04 -2.36 7.15
CA ILE A 8 -0.83 -1.00 6.65
C ILE A 8 -0.12 -0.16 7.70
N SER A 9 0.78 0.71 7.25
CA SER A 9 1.44 1.75 8.04
C SER A 9 1.53 3.05 7.24
N GLU A 10 2.04 4.13 7.83
CA GLU A 10 2.34 5.36 7.08
C GLU A 10 3.41 5.18 6.00
N GLY A 11 4.27 4.16 6.12
CA GLY A 11 5.36 3.92 5.17
C GLY A 11 5.01 2.98 4.03
N GLY A 12 3.94 2.19 4.15
CA GLY A 12 3.64 1.16 3.17
C GLY A 12 2.53 0.20 3.55
N ILE A 13 2.38 -0.83 2.71
CA ILE A 13 1.35 -1.86 2.84
C ILE A 13 1.95 -3.24 2.55
N GLY A 14 1.58 -4.23 3.36
CA GLY A 14 1.77 -5.65 3.06
C GLY A 14 0.49 -6.22 2.46
N ALA A 15 0.59 -6.99 1.38
CA ALA A 15 -0.58 -7.57 0.74
C ALA A 15 -0.34 -8.97 0.16
N LEU A 16 -1.42 -9.75 0.08
CA LEU A 16 -1.49 -10.94 -0.74
C LEU A 16 -1.78 -10.54 -2.18
N VAL A 17 -0.83 -10.84 -3.07
CA VAL A 17 -0.95 -10.56 -4.50
C VAL A 17 -0.57 -11.84 -5.24
N GLN A 18 -1.50 -12.36 -6.02
CA GLN A 18 -1.21 -13.45 -6.94
C GLN A 18 -0.68 -12.85 -8.24
N GLY A 19 0.61 -13.02 -8.50
CA GLY A 19 1.26 -12.51 -9.70
C GLY A 19 2.77 -12.36 -9.55
N ASN A 20 3.44 -12.10 -10.67
CA ASN A 20 4.88 -11.86 -10.72
C ASN A 20 5.12 -10.36 -10.68
N LEU A 21 5.33 -9.81 -9.49
CA LEU A 21 5.83 -8.45 -9.31
C LEU A 21 7.35 -8.46 -9.29
N SER A 22 7.97 -7.36 -9.68
CA SER A 22 9.43 -7.20 -9.64
C SER A 22 9.85 -6.24 -8.52
N ILE A 23 10.89 -6.59 -7.76
CA ILE A 23 11.46 -5.64 -6.79
C ILE A 23 11.92 -4.37 -7.53
N GLY A 24 11.57 -3.21 -7.00
CA GLY A 24 11.84 -1.91 -7.61
C GLY A 24 10.75 -1.42 -8.58
N GLU A 25 9.79 -2.27 -8.93
CA GLU A 25 8.63 -1.88 -9.75
C GLU A 25 7.76 -0.87 -9.01
N ALA A 26 7.41 0.23 -9.68
CA ALA A 26 6.45 1.20 -9.18
C ALA A 26 5.04 0.82 -9.64
N VAL A 27 4.12 0.72 -8.68
CA VAL A 27 2.72 0.35 -8.91
C VAL A 27 1.79 1.42 -8.33
N GLN A 28 0.62 1.59 -8.93
CA GLN A 28 -0.45 2.37 -8.33
C GLN A 28 -1.26 1.47 -7.39
N VAL A 29 -1.49 1.96 -6.17
CA VAL A 29 -2.32 1.32 -5.16
C VAL A 29 -3.56 2.19 -4.96
N ASP A 30 -4.73 1.62 -5.28
CA ASP A 30 -6.03 2.18 -4.93
C ASP A 30 -6.43 1.59 -3.58
N LEU A 31 -6.32 2.39 -2.52
CA LEU A 31 -6.49 1.97 -1.14
C LEU A 31 -7.81 2.51 -0.57
N PRO A 32 -8.80 1.65 -0.29
CA PRO A 32 -10.05 2.07 0.33
C PRO A 32 -9.84 2.33 1.83
N LEU A 33 -10.04 3.57 2.28
CA LEU A 33 -9.94 3.96 3.70
C LEU A 33 -11.15 4.82 4.09
N ALA A 34 -11.86 4.42 5.15
CA ALA A 34 -12.88 5.23 5.84
C ALA A 34 -13.87 5.99 4.92
N GLY A 35 -14.34 5.36 3.84
CA GLY A 35 -15.30 5.95 2.90
C GLY A 35 -14.69 6.71 1.72
N ALA A 36 -13.37 6.76 1.60
CA ALA A 36 -12.65 7.29 0.44
C ALA A 36 -11.71 6.23 -0.18
N ILE A 37 -11.25 6.49 -1.40
CA ILE A 37 -10.18 5.72 -2.04
C ILE A 37 -8.99 6.65 -2.23
N ILE A 38 -7.87 6.30 -1.62
CA ILE A 38 -6.60 7.02 -1.82
C ILE A 38 -5.83 6.34 -2.94
N ARG A 39 -5.30 7.13 -3.87
CA ARG A 39 -4.45 6.65 -4.97
C ARG A 39 -3.00 7.02 -4.72
N ILE A 40 -2.16 6.02 -4.48
CA ILE A 40 -0.77 6.20 -4.06
C ILE A 40 0.14 5.43 -5.00
N VAL A 41 1.29 6.00 -5.34
CA VAL A 41 2.36 5.27 -6.01
C VAL A 41 3.24 4.59 -4.95
N ALA A 42 3.42 3.29 -5.08
CA ALA A 42 4.24 2.49 -4.19
C ALA A 42 5.29 1.70 -4.97
N VAL A 43 6.41 1.38 -4.35
CA VAL A 43 7.45 0.52 -4.92
C VAL A 43 7.46 -0.82 -4.24
N VAL A 44 7.54 -1.88 -5.04
CA VAL A 44 7.72 -3.25 -4.55
C VAL A 44 9.09 -3.36 -3.88
N ARG A 45 9.11 -3.60 -2.57
CA ARG A 45 10.35 -3.83 -1.80
C ARG A 45 10.56 -5.29 -1.44
N TYR A 46 9.49 -6.07 -1.45
CA TYR A 46 9.51 -7.49 -1.20
C TYR A 46 8.44 -8.16 -2.05
N THR A 47 8.74 -9.33 -2.59
CA THR A 47 7.76 -10.16 -3.30
C THR A 47 8.13 -11.64 -3.19
N SER A 48 7.10 -12.48 -3.11
CA SER A 48 7.16 -13.93 -3.17
C SER A 48 5.96 -14.44 -3.96
N ALA A 49 5.78 -15.76 -4.04
CA ALA A 49 4.67 -16.36 -4.79
C ALA A 49 3.26 -15.87 -4.39
N LEU A 50 3.08 -15.38 -3.15
CA LEU A 50 1.77 -14.98 -2.62
C LEU A 50 1.79 -13.65 -1.85
N ARG A 51 2.94 -13.18 -1.38
CA ARG A 51 3.05 -11.99 -0.51
C ARG A 51 3.92 -10.95 -1.17
N SER A 52 3.53 -9.69 -1.06
CA SER A 52 4.35 -8.56 -1.48
C SER A 52 4.28 -7.42 -0.48
N GLY A 53 5.37 -6.70 -0.33
CA GLY A 53 5.49 -5.50 0.49
C GLY A 53 5.78 -4.29 -0.39
N PHE A 54 5.03 -3.23 -0.16
CA PHE A 54 5.07 -2.01 -0.98
C PHE A 54 5.40 -0.81 -0.09
N GLU A 55 6.38 -0.01 -0.49
CA GLU A 55 6.73 1.26 0.17
C GLU A 55 6.11 2.42 -0.59
N PHE A 56 5.44 3.35 0.10
CA PHE A 56 4.84 4.52 -0.54
C PHE A 56 5.92 5.53 -0.95
N LEU A 57 5.95 5.95 -2.23
CA LEU A 57 7.04 6.80 -2.73
C LEU A 57 6.87 8.28 -2.42
N ARG A 58 5.63 8.79 -2.40
CA ARG A 58 5.30 10.17 -2.02
C ARG A 58 3.84 10.24 -1.59
N LEU A 59 3.59 10.45 -0.31
CA LEU A 59 2.27 10.77 0.21
C LEU A 59 2.13 12.29 0.31
N SER A 60 0.99 12.82 -0.12
CA SER A 60 0.62 14.19 0.28
C SER A 60 0.34 14.23 1.79
N ASP A 61 0.40 15.41 2.40
CA ASP A 61 0.06 15.57 3.81
C ASP A 61 -1.38 15.14 4.12
N GLU A 62 -2.29 15.28 3.14
CA GLU A 62 -3.67 14.85 3.28
C GLU A 62 -3.81 13.33 3.23
N ASP A 63 -3.15 12.67 2.25
CA ASP A 63 -3.17 11.20 2.16
C ASP A 63 -2.53 10.57 3.39
N ARG A 64 -1.42 11.16 3.89
CA ARG A 64 -0.79 10.73 5.13
C ARG A 64 -1.76 10.81 6.30
N LYS A 65 -2.45 11.93 6.50
CA LYS A 65 -3.45 12.09 7.59
C LYS A 65 -4.56 11.05 7.50
N GLN A 66 -5.03 10.73 6.30
CA GLN A 66 -6.06 9.71 6.11
C GLN A 66 -5.55 8.31 6.46
N ILE A 67 -4.32 7.97 6.07
CA ILE A 67 -3.67 6.72 6.47
C ILE A 67 -3.49 6.67 7.99
N THR A 68 -2.92 7.70 8.62
CA THR A 68 -2.74 7.77 10.09
C THR A 68 -4.07 7.54 10.83
N ARG A 69 -5.15 8.17 10.38
CA ARG A 69 -6.50 7.96 10.95
C ARG A 69 -6.97 6.52 10.82
N ALA A 70 -6.68 5.87 9.68
CA ALA A 70 -7.11 4.50 9.43
C ALA A 70 -6.29 3.44 10.17
N VAL A 71 -4.99 3.68 10.42
CA VAL A 71 -4.10 2.75 11.15
C VAL A 71 -4.35 2.80 12.67
N GLY A 72 -5.09 3.78 13.16
CA GLY A 72 -5.56 3.82 14.56
C GLY A 72 -4.50 4.20 15.58
N THR A 73 -3.44 4.91 15.18
CA THR A 73 -2.55 5.58 16.13
C THR A 73 -3.17 6.92 16.51
N ALA A 74 -3.96 6.90 17.59
CA ALA A 74 -4.32 8.09 18.36
C ALA A 74 -3.11 8.61 19.15
#